data_AF-A0A498SNS5-F1
#
_entry.id   AF-A0A498SNS5-F1
#
_cell.length_a   1.000
_cell.length_b   1.000
_cell.length_c   1.000
_cell.angle_alpha   90.00
_cell.angle_beta   90.00
_cell.angle_gamma   90.00
#
_symmetry.space_group_name_H-M   'P 1'
#
loop_
_entity.id
_entity.type
_entity.pdbx_description
1 polymer ?
#
loop_
_entity_poly.entity_id
_entity_poly.type
_entity_poly.pdbx_seq_one_letter_code
_entity_poly.pdbx_strand_id
1 'polypeptide(L)'
;MHGSGLTHLLFLPDWAVIFELYNCGDTDCYLDLARLRGIKYFTWRKSDKVFPVGEGIHPQTGEPHKKFQNYRFDRDEFQKLILMVRMILLFMGGSSEILN
;
A
#
# COMPACT_ATOMS: atom_id res chain seq x y z
N MET A 1 -3.61 -6.69 6.55
CA MET A 1 -2.24 -6.52 6.02
C MET A 1 -1.86 -7.83 5.36
N HIS A 2 -1.50 -7.81 4.07
CA HIS A 2 -1.09 -9.00 3.34
C HIS A 2 0.39 -8.86 2.92
N GLY A 3 1.12 -9.98 2.83
CA GLY A 3 2.48 -10.02 2.27
C GLY A 3 2.46 -9.86 0.74
N SER A 4 3.59 -9.94 0.06
CA SER A 4 3.76 -9.69 -1.39
C SER A 4 3.09 -10.70 -2.35
N GLY A 5 1.79 -10.98 -2.15
CA GLY A 5 0.95 -11.82 -3.00
C GLY A 5 0.10 -10.97 -3.94
N LEU A 6 0.59 -10.76 -5.16
CA LEU A 6 -0.06 -9.99 -6.23
C LEU A 6 -1.47 -10.51 -6.58
N THR A 7 -1.71 -11.82 -6.39
CA THR A 7 -2.97 -12.50 -6.72
C THR A 7 -4.17 -11.95 -5.95
N HIS A 8 -3.98 -11.46 -4.72
CA HIS A 8 -5.10 -10.99 -3.91
C HIS A 8 -5.73 -9.70 -4.45
N LEU A 9 -4.96 -8.90 -5.20
CA LEU A 9 -5.41 -7.63 -5.75
C LEU A 9 -6.57 -7.84 -6.74
N LEU A 10 -6.54 -8.92 -7.52
CA LEU A 10 -7.56 -9.24 -8.53
C LEU A 10 -8.94 -9.52 -7.90
N PHE A 11 -8.96 -10.06 -6.68
CA PHE A 11 -10.19 -10.47 -5.99
C PHE A 11 -10.72 -9.43 -5.02
N LEU A 12 -10.10 -8.24 -4.96
CA LEU A 12 -10.62 -7.15 -4.14
C LEU A 12 -11.96 -6.68 -4.70
N PRO A 13 -12.94 -6.30 -3.84
CA PRO A 13 -14.17 -5.69 -4.29
C PRO A 13 -13.91 -4.32 -4.93
N ASP A 14 -14.83 -3.82 -5.75
CA ASP A 14 -14.62 -2.57 -6.51
C ASP A 14 -14.50 -1.32 -5.62
N TRP A 15 -15.05 -1.38 -4.40
CA TRP A 15 -14.89 -0.31 -3.40
C TRP A 15 -13.58 -0.39 -2.61
N ALA A 16 -12.76 -1.41 -2.85
CA ALA A 16 -11.53 -1.60 -2.10
C ALA A 16 -10.53 -0.47 -2.34
N VAL A 17 -9.67 -0.28 -1.34
CA VAL A 17 -8.56 0.66 -1.40
C VAL A 17 -7.30 -0.04 -0.93
N ILE A 18 -6.24 0.10 -1.69
CA ILE A 18 -4.92 -0.42 -1.36
C ILE A 18 -4.15 0.66 -0.62
N PHE A 19 -3.58 0.27 0.53
CA PHE A 19 -2.51 1.01 1.17
C PHE A 19 -1.21 0.20 1.06
N GLU A 20 -0.27 0.68 0.26
CA GLU A 20 1.02 0.03 0.10
C GLU A 20 1.98 0.47 1.21
N LEU A 21 2.35 -0.49 2.07
CA LEU A 21 3.26 -0.25 3.19
C LEU A 21 4.72 -0.10 2.76
N TYR A 22 5.14 -0.84 1.73
CA TYR A 22 6.50 -0.78 1.22
C TYR A 22 6.58 -1.33 -0.20
N ASN A 23 7.27 -0.60 -1.06
CA ASN A 23 7.31 -0.87 -2.50
C ASN A 23 8.59 -1.54 -2.97
N CYS A 24 9.51 -1.87 -2.06
CA CYS A 24 10.83 -2.43 -2.40
C CYS A 24 11.66 -1.58 -3.37
N GLY A 25 11.35 -0.30 -3.53
CA GLY A 25 11.98 0.62 -4.48
C GLY A 25 11.29 0.70 -5.84
N ASP A 26 10.21 -0.03 -6.06
CA ASP A 26 9.40 0.01 -7.27
C ASP A 26 8.02 0.63 -6.96
N THR A 27 7.92 1.95 -7.10
CA THR A 27 6.71 2.72 -6.76
C THR A 27 5.52 2.43 -7.66
N ASP A 28 5.76 1.89 -8.85
CA ASP A 28 4.76 1.80 -9.91
C ASP A 28 4.04 0.45 -9.89
N CYS A 29 4.69 -0.61 -9.41
CA CYS A 29 4.15 -1.97 -9.40
C CYS A 29 2.73 -2.08 -8.82
N TYR A 30 2.49 -1.71 -7.56
CA TYR A 30 1.15 -1.79 -6.98
C TYR A 30 0.22 -0.65 -7.42
N LEU A 31 0.78 0.50 -7.80
CA LEU A 31 0.01 1.62 -8.33
C LEU A 31 -0.66 1.24 -9.66
N ASP A 32 0.10 0.67 -10.58
CA ASP A 32 -0.39 0.28 -11.89
C ASP A 32 -1.34 -0.91 -11.80
N LEU A 33 -1.07 -1.87 -10.90
CA LEU A 33 -2.03 -2.94 -10.63
C LEU A 33 -3.35 -2.42 -10.07
N ALA A 34 -3.31 -1.48 -9.13
CA ALA A 34 -4.53 -0.87 -8.60
C ALA A 34 -5.31 -0.11 -9.69
N ARG A 35 -4.61 0.61 -10.58
CA ARG A 35 -5.19 1.26 -11.76
C ARG A 35 -5.84 0.25 -12.70
N LEU A 36 -5.15 -0.84 -13.02
CA LEU A 36 -5.66 -1.92 -13.89
C LEU A 36 -6.91 -2.58 -13.29
N ARG A 37 -6.94 -2.79 -11.96
CA ARG A 37 -8.11 -3.35 -11.28
C ARG A 37 -9.25 -2.33 -11.11
N GLY A 38 -8.98 -1.03 -11.27
CA GLY A 38 -9.95 0.04 -11.10
C GLY A 38 -10.20 0.45 -9.65
N ILE A 39 -9.29 0.13 -8.73
CA ILE A 39 -9.41 0.40 -7.29
C ILE A 39 -8.49 1.54 -6.86
N LYS A 40 -8.80 2.19 -5.73
CA LYS A 40 -7.99 3.31 -5.24
C LYS A 40 -6.71 2.81 -4.60
N TYR A 41 -5.66 3.62 -4.71
CA TYR A 41 -4.32 3.33 -4.21
C TYR A 41 -3.77 4.50 -3.40
N PHE A 42 -3.16 4.17 -2.26
CA PHE A 42 -2.46 5.10 -1.39
C PHE A 42 -1.18 4.47 -0.86
N THR A 43 -0.21 5.32 -0.51
CA THR A 43 1.01 4.92 0.20
C THR A 43 1.46 6.10 1.08
N TRP A 44 2.63 5.96 1.70
CA TRP A 44 3.25 6.98 2.56
C TRP A 44 3.47 8.29 1.83
N ARG A 45 3.19 9.41 2.51
CA ARG A 45 3.57 10.75 2.03
C ARG A 45 5.02 11.09 2.31
N LYS A 46 5.57 10.51 3.38
CA LYS A 46 6.93 10.72 3.82
C LYS A 46 7.59 9.35 4.02
N SER A 47 8.66 9.10 3.28
CA SER A 47 9.38 7.83 3.30
C SER A 47 10.15 7.59 4.59
N ASP A 48 10.48 8.65 5.35
CA ASP A 48 11.13 8.60 6.66
C ASP A 48 10.23 8.06 7.79
N LYS A 49 8.99 7.68 7.47
CA LYS A 49 8.01 7.11 8.40
C LYS A 49 7.95 5.58 8.38
N VAL A 50 8.76 4.95 7.53
CA VAL A 50 8.95 3.50 7.46
C VAL A 50 10.42 3.20 7.74
N PHE A 51 10.66 2.32 8.72
CA PHE A 51 12.00 2.04 9.23
C PHE A 51 12.31 0.55 9.06
N PRO A 52 13.43 0.19 8.40
CA PRO A 52 13.88 -1.18 8.35
C PRO A 52 14.27 -1.69 9.76
N VAL A 53 14.03 -2.97 10.01
CA VAL A 53 14.33 -3.68 11.26
C VAL A 53 15.10 -4.96 10.95
N GLY A 54 16.37 -5.02 11.36
CA GLY A 54 17.28 -6.14 11.06
C GLY A 54 17.94 -6.00 9.68
N GLU A 55 18.49 -7.10 9.16
CA GLU A 55 19.27 -7.10 7.90
C GLU A 55 18.52 -7.69 6.70
N GLY A 56 17.38 -8.37 6.93
CA GLY A 56 16.57 -8.93 5.86
C GLY A 56 17.32 -9.94 4.99
N ILE A 57 17.95 -10.93 5.62
CA ILE A 57 18.78 -11.92 4.95
C ILE A 57 17.93 -12.89 4.13
N HIS A 58 18.30 -13.10 2.86
CA HIS A 58 17.66 -14.07 1.99
C HIS A 58 17.99 -15.51 2.44
N PRO A 59 17.00 -16.41 2.64
CA PRO A 59 17.24 -17.74 3.23
C PRO A 59 18.19 -18.63 2.41
N GLN A 60 18.16 -18.52 1.08
CA GLN A 60 18.98 -19.35 0.19
C GLN A 60 20.34 -18.75 -0.19
N THR A 61 20.47 -17.42 -0.29
CA THR A 61 21.71 -16.78 -0.74
C THR A 61 22.54 -16.23 0.40
N GLY A 62 21.96 -16.02 1.59
CA GLY A 62 22.64 -15.42 2.74
C GLY A 62 22.88 -13.91 2.60
N GLU A 63 22.50 -13.32 1.47
CA GLU A 63 22.71 -11.91 1.18
C GLU A 63 21.54 -11.04 1.67
N PRO A 64 21.79 -9.79 2.08
CA PRO A 64 20.73 -8.82 2.40
C PRO A 64 19.81 -8.59 1.20
N HIS A 65 18.50 -8.70 1.42
CA HIS A 65 17.51 -8.48 0.38
C HIS A 65 16.24 -7.84 0.94
N LYS A 66 15.86 -6.66 0.40
CA LYS A 66 14.74 -5.82 0.90
C LYS A 66 13.40 -6.55 1.01
N LYS A 67 13.12 -7.54 0.15
CA LYS A 67 11.92 -8.40 0.25
C LYS A 67 11.81 -9.16 1.59
N PHE A 68 12.93 -9.52 2.19
CA PHE A 68 13.01 -10.27 3.45
C PHE A 68 13.26 -9.36 4.66
N GLN A 69 13.35 -8.05 4.42
CA GLN A 69 13.51 -7.05 5.45
C GLN A 69 12.20 -6.84 6.19
N ASN A 70 12.23 -6.90 7.53
CA ASN A 70 11.11 -6.47 8.34
C ASN A 70 11.11 -4.94 8.45
N TYR A 71 9.91 -4.36 8.56
CA TYR A 71 9.75 -2.92 8.72
C TYR A 71 8.85 -2.61 9.92
N ARG A 72 9.19 -1.53 10.62
CA ARG A 72 8.29 -0.84 11.55
C ARG A 72 7.89 0.51 10.93
N PHE A 73 6.78 1.08 11.35
CA PHE A 73 6.33 2.37 10.84
C PHE A 73 5.78 3.27 11.96
N ASP A 74 5.73 4.56 11.67
CA ASP A 74 5.13 5.58 12.54
C ASP A 74 3.60 5.38 12.60
N ARG A 75 3.11 5.05 13.79
CA ARG A 75 1.69 4.72 14.00
C ARG A 75 0.78 5.93 13.80
N ASP A 76 1.23 7.10 14.24
CA ASP A 76 0.42 8.32 14.18
C ASP A 76 0.30 8.81 12.74
N GLU A 77 1.37 8.72 11.95
CA GLU A 77 1.33 8.99 10.52
C GLU A 77 0.38 8.02 9.80
N PHE A 78 0.48 6.71 10.10
CA PHE A 78 -0.41 5.72 9.50
C PHE A 78 -1.89 6.04 9.80
N GLN A 79 -2.23 6.34 11.05
CA GLN A 79 -3.59 6.72 11.42
C GLN A 79 -4.08 7.98 10.69
N LYS A 80 -3.25 9.02 10.58
CA LYS A 80 -3.58 10.25 9.84
C LYS A 80 -3.87 9.95 8.36
N LEU A 81 -3.04 9.12 7.72
CA LEU A 81 -3.22 8.72 6.33
C LEU A 81 -4.54 7.95 6.14
N ILE A 82 -4.85 6.99 7.01
CA ILE A 82 -6.10 6.23 6.94
C ILE A 82 -7.32 7.12 7.14
N LEU A 83 -7.28 8.05 8.11
CA LEU A 83 -8.38 9.00 8.33
C LEU A 83 -8.57 9.93 7.14
N MET A 84 -7.48 10.36 6.50
CA MET A 84 -7.55 11.16 5.29
C MET A 84 -8.17 10.38 4.12
N VAL A 85 -7.76 9.13 3.91
CA VAL A 85 -8.34 8.25 2.87
C VAL A 85 -9.83 8.06 3.12
N ARG A 86 -10.24 7.77 4.35
CA ARG A 86 -11.64 7.68 4.73
C ARG A 86 -12.41 8.94 4.35
N MET A 87 -11.85 10.11 4.64
CA MET A 87 -12.50 11.38 4.34
C MET A 87 -12.67 11.57 2.82
N ILE A 88 -11.63 11.27 2.03
CA ILE A 88 -11.68 11.32 0.57
C ILE A 88 -12.75 10.37 0.03
N LEU A 89 -12.80 9.13 0.52
CA LEU A 89 -13.78 8.14 0.07
C LEU A 89 -15.22 8.53 0.42
N LEU A 90 -15.45 9.12 1.60
CA LEU A 90 -16.78 9.60 2.00
C LEU A 90 -17.26 10.77 1.12
N PHE A 91 -16.36 11.70 0.77
CA PHE A 91 -16.71 12.82 -0.10
C PHE A 91 -16.83 12.44 -1.57
N MET A 92 -16.02 11.49 -2.05
CA MET A 92 -16.12 11.00 -3.43
C MET A 92 -17.26 9.99 -3.64
N GLY A 93 -17.64 9.24 -2.60
CA GLY A 93 -18.76 8.31 -2.62
C GLY A 93 -20.15 8.97 -2.69
N GLY A 94 -20.22 10.29 -2.51
CA GLY A 94 -21.42 11.09 -2.78
C GLY A 94 -21.54 11.58 -4.23
N SER A 95 -20.59 11.26 -5.10
CA SER A 95 -20.56 11.77 -6.49
C SER A 95 -20.80 10.70 -7.56
N SER A 96 -21.06 9.44 -7.20
CA SER A 96 -21.38 8.39 -8.18
C SER A 96 -22.81 8.46 -8.74
N GLU A 97 -23.62 9.45 -8.34
CA GLU A 97 -24.94 9.74 -8.96
C GLU A 97 -24.92 10.95 -9.90
N ILE A 98 -23.78 11.62 -10.09
CA ILE A 98 -23.66 12.74 -11.03
C ILE A 98 -22.58 12.39 -12.04
N LEU A 99 -22.96 11.59 -13.03
CA LEU A 99 -22.47 11.56 -14.42
C LEU A 99 -23.12 10.33 -15.08
N ASN A 100 -24.40 10.51 -15.46
CA ASN A 100 -24.96 9.87 -16.65
C ASN A 100 -24.31 10.48 -17.89
#